data_AF-A0A7W2D1R3-F1
#
_entry.id   AF-A0A7W2D1R3-F1
#
_cell.length_a   1.000
_cell.length_b   1.000
_cell.length_c   1.000
_cell.angle_alpha   90.00
_cell.angle_beta   90.00
_cell.angle_gamma   90.00
#
_symmetry.space_group_name_H-M   'P 1'
#
loop_
_entity.id
_entity.type
_entity.pdbx_description
1 polymer ?
#
loop_
_entity_poly.entity_id
_entity_poly.type
_entity_poly.pdbx_seq_one_letter_code
_entity_poly.pdbx_strand_id
1 'polypeptide(L)'
;MTSYCPHCGWPDAQPYEVVSRHATTQGQTVWTRCACGSLQVRTVGQSDGAQDTGVRIVSRGRPATVGQVRRPSQEPCGSVRREP
;
A
#
# COMPACT_ATOMS: atom_id res chain seq x y z
N MET A 1 -4.31 -9.57 19.12
CA MET A 1 -4.72 -10.44 17.98
C MET A 1 -3.65 -10.33 16.89
N THR A 2 -2.87 -11.38 16.71
CA THR A 2 -1.83 -11.43 15.67
C THR A 2 -2.49 -11.84 14.37
N SER A 3 -2.68 -10.89 13.45
CA SER A 3 -3.14 -11.19 12.09
C SER A 3 -1.95 -11.42 11.17
N TYR A 4 -2.16 -12.25 10.16
CA TYR A 4 -1.13 -12.61 9.18
C TYR A 4 -1.62 -12.28 7.76
N CYS A 5 -0.69 -11.96 6.88
CA CYS A 5 -0.98 -11.71 5.48
C CYS A 5 -1.57 -12.99 4.83
N PRO A 6 -2.76 -12.92 4.22
CA PRO A 6 -3.40 -14.11 3.63
C PRO A 6 -2.67 -14.65 2.39
N HIS A 7 -1.69 -13.92 1.86
CA HIS A 7 -0.95 -14.30 0.65
C HIS A 7 0.34 -15.05 0.92
N CYS A 8 1.04 -14.75 2.02
CA CYS A 8 2.36 -15.34 2.31
C CYS A 8 2.56 -15.70 3.78
N GLY A 9 1.58 -15.46 4.66
CA GLY A 9 1.69 -15.74 6.08
C GLY A 9 2.57 -14.77 6.87
N TRP A 10 3.08 -13.69 6.27
CA TRP A 10 3.90 -12.70 7.00
C TRP A 10 3.08 -12.00 8.11
N PRO A 11 3.61 -11.80 9.32
CA PRO A 11 2.88 -11.17 10.42
C PRO A 11 2.53 -9.71 10.09
N ASP A 12 1.25 -9.34 10.19
CA ASP A 12 0.82 -7.98 9.88
C ASP A 12 1.38 -6.95 10.87
N ALA A 13 1.59 -7.35 12.13
CA ALA A 13 2.20 -6.51 13.15
C ALA A 13 3.61 -6.04 12.77
N GLN A 14 4.26 -6.68 11.80
CA GLN A 14 5.61 -6.39 11.34
C GLN A 14 5.55 -5.84 9.90
N PRO A 15 5.35 -4.53 9.70
CA PRO A 15 5.40 -3.94 8.36
C PRO A 15 6.76 -4.18 7.73
N TYR A 16 6.79 -4.73 6.52
CA TYR A 16 8.03 -4.99 5.79
C TYR A 16 8.60 -3.69 5.21
N GLU A 17 7.75 -2.89 4.56
CA GLU A 17 8.12 -1.57 4.04
C GLU A 17 6.98 -0.58 4.25
N VAL A 18 7.27 0.65 4.68
CA VAL A 18 6.29 1.74 4.73
C VAL A 18 6.43 2.57 3.46
N VAL A 19 5.36 2.62 2.65
CA VAL A 19 5.34 3.28 1.34
C VAL A 19 4.95 4.75 1.48
N SER A 20 3.96 5.06 2.32
CA SER A 20 3.55 6.44 2.58
C SER A 20 2.86 6.58 3.93
N ARG A 21 2.85 7.82 4.45
CA ARG A 21 2.17 8.20 5.69
C ARG A 21 1.44 9.53 5.45
N HIS A 22 0.17 9.57 5.80
CA HIS A 22 -0.66 10.77 5.65
C HIS A 22 -1.43 11.03 6.94
N ALA A 23 -1.23 12.20 7.54
CA ALA A 23 -2.02 12.64 8.68
C ALA A 23 -3.45 12.99 8.24
N THR A 24 -4.40 12.78 9.15
CA THR A 24 -5.82 13.06 9.00
C THR A 24 -6.33 13.65 10.31
N THR A 25 -7.51 14.25 10.32
CA THR A 25 -8.11 14.80 11.55
C THR A 25 -8.38 13.74 12.62
N GLN A 26 -8.47 12.46 12.26
CA GLN A 26 -8.74 11.34 13.16
C GLN A 26 -7.48 10.53 13.51
N GLY A 27 -6.31 10.94 13.01
CA GLY A 27 -5.05 10.23 13.22
C GLY A 27 -4.21 10.16 11.96
N GLN A 28 -3.77 8.97 11.57
CA GLN A 28 -2.91 8.78 10.41
C GLN A 28 -3.36 7.59 9.58
N THR A 29 -3.26 7.71 8.26
CA THR A 29 -3.31 6.57 7.37
C THR A 29 -1.88 6.23 6.92
N VAL A 30 -1.52 4.96 6.98
CA VAL A 30 -0.21 4.42 6.63
C VAL A 30 -0.39 3.35 5.57
N TRP A 31 0.34 3.46 4.48
CA TRP A 31 0.39 2.46 3.44
C TRP A 31 1.67 1.66 3.60
N THR A 32 1.55 0.34 3.70
CA THR A 32 2.69 -0.56 3.88
C THR A 32 2.68 -1.66 2.83
N ARG A 33 3.85 -2.10 2.41
CA ARG A 33 4.01 -3.27 1.55
C ARG A 33 4.42 -4.46 2.42
N CYS A 34 3.78 -5.60 2.19
CA CYS A 34 4.16 -6.89 2.77
C CYS A 34 5.38 -7.46 2.04
N ALA A 35 6.10 -8.42 2.65
CA ALA A 35 7.21 -9.12 2.01
C ALA A 35 6.84 -9.76 0.64
N CYS A 36 5.58 -10.16 0.45
CA CYS A 36 5.09 -10.68 -0.84
C CYS A 36 4.70 -9.59 -1.88
N GLY A 37 4.81 -8.31 -1.53
CA GLY A 37 4.40 -7.21 -2.40
C GLY A 37 2.94 -6.78 -2.26
N SER A 38 2.12 -7.44 -1.44
CA SER A 38 0.75 -7.02 -1.14
C SER A 38 0.74 -5.66 -0.45
N LEU A 39 -0.02 -4.71 -0.99
CA LEU A 39 -0.21 -3.38 -0.39
C LEU A 39 -1.27 -3.44 0.71
N GLN A 40 -0.98 -2.88 1.87
CA GLN A 40 -1.89 -2.81 3.02
C GLN A 40 -2.12 -1.35 3.38
N VAL A 41 -3.38 -1.00 3.66
CA VAL A 41 -3.77 0.32 4.17
C VAL A 41 -4.12 0.19 5.65
N ARG A 42 -3.48 1.02 6.48
CA ARG A 42 -3.58 0.97 7.93
C ARG A 42 -4.07 2.32 8.43
N THR A 43 -5.09 2.32 9.27
CA THR A 43 -5.48 3.50 10.04
C THR A 43 -4.89 3.40 11.43
N VAL A 44 -4.26 4.47 11.87
CA VAL A 44 -3.74 4.66 13.22
C VAL A 44 -4.56 5.78 13.82
N GLY A 45 -5.49 5.44 14.71
CA GLY A 45 -6.32 6.47 15.33
C GLY A 45 -5.54 7.31 16.34
N GLN A 46 -6.03 8.51 16.62
CA GLN A 46 -5.54 9.32 17.75
C GLN A 46 -5.93 8.64 19.08
N SER A 47 -5.13 8.89 20.10
CA SER A 47 -5.41 8.53 21.47
C SER A 47 -5.77 9.81 22.24
N ASP A 48 -7.06 10.13 22.36
CA ASP A 48 -7.54 11.34 23.06
C ASP A 48 -7.79 11.11 24.57
N GLY A 49 -7.02 10.21 25.19
CA GLY A 49 -7.08 9.93 26.63
C GLY A 49 -8.29 9.12 27.12
N ALA A 50 -9.39 9.10 26.36
CA ALA A 50 -10.60 8.34 26.68
C ALA A 50 -10.78 7.06 25.84
N GLN A 51 -10.24 7.01 24.62
CA GLN A 51 -10.44 5.88 23.70
C GLN A 51 -9.19 5.62 22.87
N ASP A 52 -8.60 4.43 23.02
CA ASP A 52 -7.53 3.96 22.14
C ASP A 52 -8.14 3.33 20.90
N THR A 53 -8.07 4.04 19.77
CA THR A 53 -8.56 3.53 18.48
C THR A 53 -7.57 2.56 17.83
N GLY A 54 -6.31 2.58 18.28
CA GLY A 54 -5.27 1.63 17.89
C GLY A 54 -4.97 1.58 16.38
N VAL A 55 -4.20 0.57 15.98
CA VAL A 55 -3.87 0.31 14.58
C VAL A 55 -4.84 -0.71 13.99
N ARG A 56 -5.46 -0.39 12.85
CA ARG A 56 -6.36 -1.28 12.11
C ARG A 56 -5.96 -1.37 10.64
N ILE A 57 -6.00 -2.56 10.06
CA ILE A 57 -5.81 -2.75 8.62
C ILE A 57 -7.20 -2.69 7.98
N VAL A 58 -7.43 -1.67 7.14
CA VAL A 58 -8.74 -1.40 6.51
C VAL A 58 -8.85 -1.96 5.11
N SER A 59 -7.72 -2.07 4.39
CA SER A 59 -7.70 -2.59 3.02
C SER A 59 -6.42 -3.39 2.76
N ARG A 60 -6.53 -4.39 1.88
CA ARG A 60 -5.42 -5.20 1.38
C ARG A 60 -5.55 -5.39 -0.13
N GLY A 61 -4.52 -5.01 -0.87
CA GLY A 61 -4.39 -5.28 -2.29
C GLY A 61 -3.76 -6.65 -2.53
N ARG A 62 -4.11 -7.29 -3.64
CA ARG A 62 -3.39 -8.48 -4.09
C ARG A 62 -1.92 -8.12 -4.36
N PRO A 63 -0.97 -9.01 -4.01
CA PRO A 63 0.42 -8.82 -4.40
C PRO A 63 0.49 -8.80 -5.93
N ALA A 64 1.22 -7.84 -6.49
CA ALA A 64 1.54 -7.90 -7.91
C ALA A 64 2.42 -9.13 -8.13
N THR A 65 1.98 -10.07 -8.97
CA THR A 65 2.85 -11.16 -9.41
C THR A 65 4.11 -10.53 -10.01
N VAL A 66 5.28 -10.88 -9.49
CA VAL A 66 6.58 -10.43 -10.01
C VAL A 66 6.66 -10.88 -11.46
N GLY A 67 6.26 -10.01 -12.40
CA GLY A 67 6.07 -10.36 -13.81
C GLY A 67 5.01 -9.55 -14.55
N GLN A 68 4.04 -8.91 -13.87
CA GLN A 68 3.01 -8.12 -14.54
C GLN A 68 3.21 -6.60 -14.36
N VAL A 69 4.44 -6.13 -14.54
CA VAL A 69 4.62 -4.80 -15.12
C VAL A 69 4.50 -5.00 -16.63
N ARG A 70 3.27 -5.06 -17.13
CA ARG A 70 3.04 -4.75 -18.55
C ARG A 70 3.52 -3.31 -18.68
N ARG A 71 4.74 -3.10 -19.19
CA ARG A 71 5.16 -1.77 -19.64
C ARG A 71 4.02 -1.29 -20.55
N PRO A 72 3.34 -0.15 -20.27
CA PRO A 72 2.55 0.46 -21.32
C PRO A 72 3.49 0.60 -22.52
N SER A 73 3.05 0.16 -23.69
CA SER A 73 3.78 0.41 -24.93
C SER A 73 4.11 1.89 -24.91
N GLN A 74 5.38 2.23 -24.75
CA GLN A 74 5.85 3.61 -24.86
C GLN A 74 5.79 3.90 -26.35
N GLU A 75 4.58 4.09 -26.88
CA GLU A 75 4.43 4.83 -28.12
C GLU A 75 4.86 6.24 -27.77
N PRO A 76 5.96 6.76 -28.35
CA PRO A 76 6.31 8.14 -28.13
C PRO A 76 5.15 8.99 -28.67
N CYS A 77 4.43 9.64 -27.75
CA CYS A 77 3.52 10.73 -28.08
C CYS A 77 4.37 11.80 -28.78
N GLY A 78 4.27 11.89 -30.10
CA GLY A 78 5.00 12.90 -30.88
C GLY A 78 5.86 12.41 -32.04
N SER A 79 5.65 11.21 -32.59
CA SER A 79 6.15 10.92 -33.95
C SER A 79 5.30 11.68 -35.00
N VAL A 80 5.41 13.01 -35.00
CA VAL A 80 4.94 13.85 -36.08
C VAL A 80 5.75 13.46 -37.32
N ARG A 81 5.08 12.91 -38.33
CA ARG A 81 5.71 12.66 -39.63
C ARG A 81 6.19 13.99 -40.20
N ARG A 82 7.49 14.11 -40.47
CA ARG A 82 7.99 15.12 -41.42
C ARG A 82 7.56 14.66 -42.81
N GLU A 83 6.59 15.34 -43.39
CA GLU A 83 6.27 15.23 -44.82
C GLU A 83 7.35 15.97 -45.66
N PRO A 84 7.59 15.54 -46.91
CA PRO A 84 8.77 15.90 -47.71
C PRO A 84 8.82 17.36 -48.17
#